data_AF-A0A809XMN8-F1
#
_entry.id   AF-A0A809XMN8-F1
#
_cell.length_a   1.000
_cell.length_b   1.000
_cell.length_c   1.000
_cell.angle_alpha   90.00
_cell.angle_beta   90.00
_cell.angle_gamma   90.00
#
_symmetry.space_group_name_H-M   'P 1'
#
loop_
_entity.id
_entity.type
_entity.pdbx_description
1 polymer ?
#
loop_
_entity_poly.entity_id
_entity_poly.type
_entity_poly.pdbx_seq_one_letter_code
_entity_poly.pdbx_strand_id
1 'polypeptide(L)' 'MTLRDGRPLAGARIAVEQASGPVPELMYQTDADGHAQIGLPTGEVRLRIFTASGESRSVDINVGAEPDKTYDVTIDPP' A
#
# COMPACT_ATOMS: atom_id res chain seq x y z
N MET A 1 -5.15 -2.47 -5.53
CA MET A 1 -5.47 -1.16 -4.92
C MET A 1 -6.32 -0.39 -5.91
N THR A 2 -7.38 0.24 -5.42
CA THR A 2 -8.37 0.91 -6.28
C THR A 2 -8.68 2.30 -5.75
N LEU A 3 -9.11 3.17 -6.66
CA LEU A 3 -9.84 4.38 -6.31
C LEU A 3 -11.28 4.00 -5.90
N ARG A 4 -11.95 4.87 -5.15
CA ARG A 4 -13.34 4.66 -4.72
C ARG A 4 -14.33 4.43 -5.87
N ASP A 5 -14.05 4.98 -7.04
CA ASP A 5 -14.85 4.76 -8.25
C ASP A 5 -14.61 3.38 -8.90
N GLY A 6 -13.79 2.53 -8.29
CA GLY A 6 -13.51 1.17 -8.74
C GLY A 6 -12.35 1.05 -9.73
N ARG A 7 -11.75 2.17 -10.17
CA ARG A 7 -10.60 2.11 -11.08
C ARG A 7 -9.34 1.64 -10.35
N PRO A 8 -8.46 0.85 -11.01
CA PRO A 8 -7.14 0.54 -10.47
C PRO A 8 -6.34 1.81 -10.15
N LEU A 9 -5.71 1.84 -8.98
CA LEU A 9 -4.76 2.90 -8.63
C LEU A 9 -3.40 2.52 -9.21
N ALA A 10 -3.20 2.74 -10.51
CA ALA A 10 -1.97 2.38 -11.21
C ALA A 10 -0.84 3.40 -11.01
N GLY A 11 0.40 2.92 -10.98
CA GLY A 11 1.61 3.77 -10.86
C GLY A 11 1.80 4.53 -9.55
N ALA A 12 0.93 4.32 -8.54
CA ALA A 12 1.06 4.92 -7.23
C ALA A 12 2.32 4.41 -6.52
N ARG A 13 2.96 5.31 -5.78
CA ARG A 13 4.15 4.99 -4.98
C ARG A 13 3.74 4.69 -3.55
N ILE A 14 4.36 3.69 -2.92
CA ILE A 14 4.03 3.25 -1.57
C ILE A 14 5.31 3.27 -0.75
N ALA A 15 5.27 4.00 0.36
CA ALA A 15 6.30 3.97 1.39
C ALA A 15 5.75 3.28 2.65
N VAL A 16 6.60 2.54 3.35
CA VAL A 16 6.28 2.01 4.68
C VAL A 16 6.63 3.09 5.70
N GLU A 17 5.63 3.68 6.33
CA GLU A 17 5.80 4.78 7.27
C GLU A 17 6.07 4.26 8.69
N GLN A 18 5.37 3.19 9.09
CA GLN A 18 5.55 2.51 10.37
C GLN A 18 5.34 1.01 10.20
N ALA A 19 6.09 0.21 10.95
CA ALA A 19 5.92 -1.24 11.03
C ALA A 19 6.38 -1.75 12.39
N SER A 20 5.83 -2.90 12.81
CA SER A 20 6.20 -3.59 14.05
C SER A 20 7.64 -4.13 14.08
N GLY A 21 8.29 -4.22 12.90
CA GLY A 21 9.64 -4.75 12.72
C GLY A 21 10.40 -4.01 11.62
N PRO A 22 11.67 -4.37 11.40
CA PRO A 22 12.51 -3.72 10.40
C PRO A 22 11.98 -3.99 8.99
N VAL A 23 11.87 -2.92 8.20
CA VAL A 23 11.52 -2.97 6.78
C VAL A 23 12.57 -2.20 5.99
N PRO A 24 13.07 -2.73 4.86
CA PRO A 24 13.94 -1.97 3.99
C PRO A 24 13.29 -0.64 3.58
N GLU A 25 14.07 0.44 3.58
CA GLU A 25 13.61 1.75 3.10
C GLU A 25 13.53 1.74 1.57
N LEU A 26 12.46 1.16 1.05
CA LEU A 26 12.17 1.02 -0.37
C LEU A 26 10.86 1.73 -0.69
N MET A 27 10.82 2.31 -1.90
CA MET A 27 9.59 2.79 -2.49
C MET A 27 9.04 1.71 -3.41
N TYR A 28 7.82 1.26 -3.14
CA TYR A 28 7.13 0.29 -3.98
C TYR A 28 6.22 1.02 -4.96
N GLN A 29 5.89 0.39 -6.08
CA GLN A 29 5.00 0.97 -7.07
C GLN A 29 3.93 -0.04 -7.47
N THR A 30 2.69 0.43 -7.57
CA THR A 30 1.59 -0.37 -8.10
C THR A 30 1.70 -0.52 -9.62
N ASP A 31 1.44 -1.71 -10.15
CA ASP A 31 1.36 -2.00 -11.58
C ASP A 31 0.11 -1.40 -12.25
N ALA A 32 -0.14 -1.74 -13.52
CA ALA A 32 -1.28 -1.26 -14.30
C ALA A 32 -2.63 -1.71 -13.75
N ASP A 33 -2.67 -2.82 -13.03
CA ASP A 33 -3.85 -3.40 -12.39
C ASP A 33 -3.98 -2.95 -10.92
N GLY A 34 -3.07 -2.10 -10.46
CA GLY A 34 -3.08 -1.53 -9.12
C GLY A 34 -2.51 -2.47 -8.05
N HIS A 35 -1.76 -3.50 -8.42
CA HIS A 35 -1.14 -4.44 -7.48
C HIS A 35 0.29 -4.05 -7.15
N ALA A 36 0.71 -4.32 -5.91
CA ALA A 36 2.09 -4.21 -5.46
C ALA A 36 2.40 -5.36 -4.50
N GLN A 37 3.61 -5.91 -4.58
CA GLN A 37 4.10 -6.91 -3.65
C GLN A 37 5.11 -6.27 -2.69
N ILE A 38 4.86 -6.41 -1.40
CA ILE A 38 5.64 -5.77 -0.34
C ILE A 38 5.95 -6.82 0.73
N GLY A 39 7.23 -6.97 1.09
CA GLY A 39 7.63 -7.79 2.23
C GLY A 39 7.43 -7.01 3.53
N LEU A 40 6.39 -7.38 4.28
CA LEU A 40 6.02 -6.71 5.54
C LEU A 40 6.13 -7.66 6.73
N PRO A 41 6.53 -7.17 7.92
CA PRO A 41 6.48 -7.95 9.15
C PRO A 41 5.03 -8.15 9.59
N THR A 42 4.79 -9.20 10.36
CA THR A 42 3.47 -9.45 10.99
C THR A 42 3.11 -8.35 11.98
N GLY A 43 1.83 -7.99 12.04
CA GLY A 43 1.29 -6.97 12.93
C GLY A 43 0.87 -5.70 12.21
N GLU A 44 0.71 -4.62 12.96
CA GLU A 44 0.26 -3.33 12.43
C GLU A 44 1.35 -2.65 11.59
N VAL A 45 0.96 -2.24 10.39
CA VAL A 45 1.80 -1.52 9.44
C VAL A 45 1.03 -0.32 8.92
N ARG A 46 1.68 0.85 8.91
CA ARG A 46 1.19 2.05 8.24
C ARG A 46 1.88 2.23 6.91
N LEU A 47 1.11 2.24 5.84
CA LEU A 47 1.56 2.54 4.49
C LEU A 47 1.18 3.96 4.11
N ARG A 48 2.11 4.70 3.52
CA ARG A 48 1.85 6.00 2.89
C ARG A 48 1.84 5.84 1.38
N ILE A 49 0.70 6.13 0.77
CA ILE A 49 0.44 5.92 -0.66
C ILE A 49 0.40 7.29 -1.33
N PHE A 50 1.26 7.51 -2.32
CA PHE A 50 1.35 8.71 -3.13
C PHE A 50 0.70 8.43 -4.49
N THR A 51 -0.34 9.19 -4.79
CA THR A 51 -1.05 9.13 -6.07
C THR A 51 -0.29 9.92 -7.14
N ALA A 52 -0.66 9.72 -8.42
CA ALA A 52 -0.07 10.44 -9.53
C ALA A 52 -0.28 11.97 -9.47
N SER A 53 -1.31 12.45 -8.77
CA SER A 53 -1.55 13.89 -8.55
C SER A 53 -0.57 14.52 -7.56
N GLY A 54 0.25 13.71 -6.86
CA GLY A 54 1.17 14.16 -5.82
C GLY A 54 0.57 14.18 -4.41
N GLU A 55 -0.73 13.90 -4.27
CA GLU A 55 -1.35 13.73 -2.96
C GLU A 55 -0.98 12.38 -2.33
N SER A 56 -0.92 12.36 -0.99
CA SER A 56 -0.73 11.13 -0.23
C SER A 56 -1.88 10.82 0.73
N ARG A 57 -2.10 9.53 0.99
CA ARG A 57 -2.98 9.01 2.04
C ARG A 57 -2.23 7.93 2.82
N SER A 58 -2.43 7.90 4.14
CA SER A 58 -1.92 6.82 4.98
C SER A 58 -3.01 5.78 5.22
N VAL A 59 -2.64 4.50 5.17
CA VAL A 59 -3.54 3.36 5.39
C VAL A 59 -2.87 2.43 6.39
N ASP A 60 -3.62 2.05 7.42
CA ASP A 60 -3.20 1.06 8.41
C ASP A 60 -3.71 -0.31 7.99
N ILE A 61 -2.80 -1.29 7.96
CA ILE A 61 -3.11 -2.70 7.68
C ILE A 61 -2.58 -3.58 8.81
N ASN A 62 -3.30 -4.66 9.12
CA ASN A 62 -2.85 -5.67 10.07
C ASN A 62 -2.37 -6.92 9.30
N VAL A 63 -1.06 -7.10 9.24
CA VAL A 63 -0.41 -8.18 8.51
C VAL A 63 -0.46 -9.48 9.32
N GLY A 64 -1.20 -10.47 8.80
CA GLY A 64 -1.27 -11.81 9.38
C GLY A 64 0.02 -12.62 9.23
N ALA A 65 0.06 -13.81 9.83
CA ALA A 65 1.21 -14.72 9.75
C ALA A 65 1.22 -15.56 8.45
N GLU A 66 0.12 -15.55 7.70
CA GLU A 66 0.01 -16.24 6.43
C GLU A 66 0.93 -15.60 5.37
N PRO A 67 1.76 -16.40 4.65
CA PRO A 67 2.56 -15.89 3.54
C PRO A 67 1.66 -15.46 2.38
N ASP A 68 2.13 -14.50 1.58
CA ASP A 68 1.51 -14.04 0.33
C ASP A 68 0.03 -13.61 0.45
N LYS A 69 -0.36 -13.14 1.64
CA LYS A 69 -1.70 -12.64 1.89
C LYS A 69 -1.98 -11.37 1.10
N THR A 70 -3.11 -11.36 0.40
CA THR A 70 -3.58 -10.20 -0.38
C THR A 70 -4.47 -9.30 0.48
N TYR A 71 -4.27 -7.99 0.36
CA TYR A 71 -5.07 -6.97 1.03
C TYR A 71 -5.67 -6.03 -0.03
N ASP A 72 -6.99 -5.86 0.02
CA ASP A 72 -7.67 -4.89 -0.82
C ASP A 72 -7.67 -3.52 -0.13
N VAL A 73 -7.11 -2.53 -0.82
CA VAL A 73 -7.04 -1.13 -0.35
C VAL A 73 -7.78 -0.25 -1.33
N THR A 74 -8.78 0.48 -0.83
CA THR A 74 -9.52 1.50 -1.58
C THR A 74 -9.11 2.88 -1.08
N ILE A 75 -8.76 3.77 -2.00
CA ILE A 75 -8.37 5.16 -1.71
C ILE A 75 -9.46 6.10 -2.22
N ASP A 76 -9.91 7.00 -1.35
CA ASP A 76 -10.78 8.10 -1.77
C ASP A 76 -10.01 9.04 -2.71
N PRO A 77 -10.54 9.34 -3.90
CA PRO A 77 -10.01 10.44 -4.70
C PRO A 77 -10.18 11.76 -3.90
N PRO A 78 -9.39 12.79 -4.21
CA PRO A 78 -9.62 14.13 -3.67
C PRO A 78 -11.05 14.63 -3.91
#